data_AF-A0A7C1ID65-F1
#
_entry.id   AF-A0A7C1ID65-F1
#
_cell.length_a   1.000
_cell.length_b   1.000
_cell.length_c   1.000
_cell.angle_alpha   90.00
_cell.angle_beta   90.00
_cell.angle_gamma   90.00
#
_symmetry.space_group_name_H-M   'P 1'
#
loop_
_entity.id
_entity.type
_entity.pdbx_description
1 polymer ?
#
loop_
_entity_poly.entity_id
_entity_poly.type
_entity_poly.pdbx_seq_one_letter_code
_entity_poly.pdbx_strand_id
1 'polypeptide(L)'
;VTVWRTVPDPVAYAGSVFRTALIDAGVTIGDSLIVATAPDSNTTTLAVIHSASLDVLIRRFLKKSHNLTGEALLKHLGTTFRGTGSWECGLQATRSILHTFAGIDSTTYRLADGSGLSRYTEISPRVLATLLRAASDEFTMAPEIFAAMPIAGVDGTLARRLSEDPIAGTVRGKTGSMTGVSSLAGVLETREGEKLVYCLLMNGFPGSSWAAREMQDRIVSHLRELPCVSEQSVCP
;
A
#
# COMPACT_ATOMS: atom_id res chain seq x y z
N VAL A 1 -15.39 15.10 -18.03
CA VAL A 1 -14.02 14.53 -17.96
C VAL A 1 -13.44 14.87 -16.60
N THR A 2 -13.03 13.87 -15.81
CA THR A 2 -12.36 14.11 -14.52
C THR A 2 -10.86 14.18 -14.75
N VAL A 3 -10.22 15.27 -14.30
CA VAL A 3 -8.77 15.49 -14.43
C VAL A 3 -8.14 15.49 -13.05
N TRP A 4 -7.11 14.69 -12.85
CA TRP A 4 -6.31 14.68 -11.62
C TRP A 4 -5.14 15.65 -11.78
N ARG A 5 -4.99 16.60 -10.86
CA ARG A 5 -3.84 17.51 -10.79
C ARG A 5 -3.35 17.64 -9.36
N THR A 6 -2.04 17.82 -9.24
CA THR A 6 -1.44 18.29 -8.00
C THR A 6 -1.73 19.77 -7.82
N VAL A 7 -1.95 20.18 -6.57
CA VAL A 7 -2.09 21.59 -6.17
C VAL A 7 -0.89 21.94 -5.28
N PRO A 8 -0.17 23.06 -5.52
CA PRO A 8 1.02 23.40 -4.74
C PRO A 8 0.77 23.57 -3.23
N ASP A 9 -0.42 24.07 -2.86
CA ASP A 9 -0.85 24.22 -1.47
C ASP A 9 -2.22 23.54 -1.27
N PRO A 10 -2.25 22.27 -0.87
CA PRO A 10 -3.51 21.56 -0.64
C PRO A 10 -4.29 22.11 0.56
N VAL A 11 -3.64 22.77 1.52
CA VAL A 11 -4.30 23.33 2.71
C VAL A 11 -5.05 24.60 2.32
N ALA A 12 -4.39 25.53 1.63
CA ALA A 12 -5.04 26.73 1.12
C ALA A 12 -6.13 26.40 0.10
N TYR A 13 -5.90 25.40 -0.76
CA TYR A 13 -6.91 24.93 -1.71
C TYR A 13 -8.16 24.38 -0.99
N ALA A 14 -7.98 23.53 0.03
CA ALA A 14 -9.10 23.01 0.82
C ALA A 14 -9.88 24.14 1.51
N GLY A 15 -9.20 25.14 2.08
CA GLY A 15 -9.83 26.32 2.67
C GLY A 15 -10.63 27.14 1.66
N SER A 16 -10.11 27.33 0.44
CA SER A 16 -10.81 28.05 -0.63
C SER A 16 -12.07 27.33 -1.11
N VAL A 17 -11.99 26.00 -1.28
CA VAL A 17 -13.16 25.17 -1.64
C VAL A 17 -14.20 25.21 -0.53
N PHE A 18 -13.79 25.13 0.74
CA PHE A 18 -14.70 25.20 1.88
C PHE A 18 -15.37 26.57 2.01
N ARG A 19 -14.64 27.67 1.81
CA ARG A 19 -15.22 29.03 1.75
C ARG A 19 -16.28 29.14 0.67
N THR A 20 -15.99 28.63 -0.52
CA THR A 20 -16.93 28.64 -1.64
C THR A 20 -18.21 27.89 -1.28
N ALA A 21 -18.09 26.68 -0.71
CA ALA A 21 -19.24 25.89 -0.27
C ALA A 21 -20.08 26.60 0.82
N LEU A 22 -19.46 27.34 1.72
CA LEU A 22 -20.17 28.12 2.75
C LEU A 22 -20.94 29.29 2.15
N ILE A 23 -20.35 30.03 1.20
CA ILE A 23 -21.01 31.12 0.48
C ILE A 23 -22.20 30.60 -0.33
N ASP A 24 -22.03 29.48 -1.04
CA ASP A 24 -23.10 28.83 -1.80
C ASP A 24 -24.25 28.36 -0.89
N ALA A 25 -23.94 28.03 0.37
CA ALA A 25 -24.91 27.72 1.40
C ALA A 25 -25.53 28.95 2.10
N GLY A 26 -25.21 30.17 1.66
CA GLY A 26 -25.73 31.43 2.19
C GLY A 26 -25.02 31.98 3.42
N VAL A 27 -23.84 31.46 3.77
CA VAL A 27 -23.03 31.96 4.90
C VAL A 27 -22.15 33.11 4.43
N THR A 28 -22.31 34.28 5.05
CA THR A 28 -21.44 35.44 4.80
C THR A 28 -20.06 35.22 5.43
N ILE A 29 -19.02 35.15 4.61
CA ILE A 29 -17.63 35.01 5.04
C ILE A 29 -16.80 36.19 4.50
N GLY A 30 -15.92 36.74 5.33
CA GLY A 30 -15.02 37.82 4.94
C GLY A 30 -14.04 37.43 3.80
N ASP A 31 -13.29 38.41 3.33
CA ASP A 31 -12.42 38.24 2.15
C ASP A 31 -11.07 37.60 2.45
N SER A 32 -10.68 37.53 3.73
CA SER A 32 -9.38 36.98 4.13
C SER A 32 -9.47 35.49 4.45
N LEU A 33 -8.59 34.70 3.82
CA LEU A 33 -8.30 33.31 4.19
C LEU A 33 -6.88 33.24 4.73
N ILE A 34 -6.73 32.71 5.94
CA ILE A 34 -5.43 32.47 6.57
C ILE A 34 -5.29 31.00 6.95
N VAL A 35 -4.09 30.46 6.83
CA VAL A 35 -3.76 29.13 7.35
C VAL A 35 -3.28 29.31 8.79
N ALA A 36 -4.00 28.71 9.74
CA ALA A 36 -3.70 28.80 11.17
C ALA A 36 -4.10 27.51 11.90
N THR A 37 -3.48 27.26 13.05
CA THR A 37 -3.94 26.23 13.98
C THR A 37 -5.16 26.74 14.74
N ALA A 38 -6.16 25.89 14.94
CA ALA A 38 -7.33 26.25 15.76
C ALA A 38 -6.89 26.54 17.20
N PRO A 39 -7.42 27.60 17.87
CA PRO A 39 -7.06 27.90 19.25
C PRO A 39 -7.64 26.87 20.24
N ASP A 40 -6.82 26.46 21.20
CA ASP A 40 -7.04 25.24 22.00
C ASP A 40 -8.12 25.35 23.09
N SER A 41 -8.45 26.54 23.60
CA SER A 41 -9.23 26.65 24.85
C SER A 41 -10.64 27.25 24.73
N ASN A 42 -10.99 27.89 23.61
CA ASN A 42 -12.27 28.62 23.47
C ASN A 42 -13.00 28.36 22.13
N THR A 43 -12.71 27.25 21.45
CA THR A 43 -13.38 26.89 20.19
C THR A 43 -14.57 25.96 20.43
N THR A 44 -15.69 26.23 19.76
CA THR A 44 -16.85 25.34 19.73
C THR A 44 -16.82 24.51 18.46
N THR A 45 -16.89 23.19 18.58
CA THR A 45 -17.00 22.29 17.42
C THR A 45 -18.37 22.43 16.78
N LEU A 46 -18.43 22.94 15.56
CA LEU A 46 -19.70 23.10 14.80
C LEU A 46 -20.09 21.85 14.03
N ALA A 47 -19.10 21.08 13.55
CA ALA A 47 -19.31 19.87 12.78
C ALA A 47 -18.10 18.94 12.88
N VAL A 48 -18.35 17.64 12.78
CA VAL A 48 -17.33 16.60 12.67
C VAL A 48 -17.62 15.77 11.43
N ILE A 49 -16.60 15.56 10.60
CA ILE A 49 -16.68 14.68 9.44
C ILE A 49 -15.72 13.52 9.69
N HIS A 50 -16.27 12.31 9.73
CA HIS A 50 -15.48 11.09 9.78
C HIS A 50 -15.09 10.66 8.37
N SER A 51 -13.84 10.22 8.21
CA SER A 51 -13.39 9.58 6.97
C SER A 51 -14.08 8.24 6.75
N ALA A 52 -13.83 7.64 5.58
CA ALA A 52 -14.08 6.22 5.42
C ALA A 52 -13.29 5.40 6.46
N SER A 53 -13.80 4.20 6.74
CA SER A 53 -13.15 3.23 7.63
C SER A 53 -11.78 2.79 7.11
N LEU A 54 -10.93 2.29 8.01
CA LEU A 54 -9.55 1.92 7.69
C LEU A 54 -9.47 0.86 6.60
N ASP A 55 -10.37 -0.12 6.57
CA ASP A 55 -10.42 -1.17 5.54
C ASP A 55 -10.64 -0.58 4.13
N VAL A 56 -11.48 0.44 4.01
CA VAL A 56 -11.72 1.15 2.73
C VAL A 56 -10.46 1.89 2.30
N LEU A 57 -9.75 2.52 3.24
CA LEU A 57 -8.48 3.21 2.97
C LEU A 57 -7.39 2.23 2.55
N ILE A 58 -7.27 1.07 3.22
CA ILE A 58 -6.33 0.01 2.88
C ILE A 58 -6.65 -0.57 1.49
N ARG A 59 -7.93 -0.83 1.17
CA ARG A 59 -8.34 -1.25 -0.18
C ARG A 59 -7.96 -0.22 -1.23
N ARG A 60 -8.20 1.07 -0.98
CA ARG A 60 -7.77 2.15 -1.90
C ARG A 60 -6.25 2.13 -2.07
N PHE A 61 -5.49 2.00 -0.98
CA PHE A 61 -4.04 1.97 -1.00
C PHE A 61 -3.51 0.78 -1.82
N LEU A 62 -3.97 -0.44 -1.54
CA LEU A 62 -3.47 -1.65 -2.16
C LEU A 62 -3.99 -1.85 -3.60
N LYS A 63 -5.31 -1.74 -3.83
CA LYS A 63 -5.91 -1.97 -5.17
C LYS A 63 -5.48 -0.93 -6.20
N LYS A 64 -5.44 0.35 -5.80
CA LYS A 64 -5.13 1.47 -6.70
C LYS A 64 -3.69 1.94 -6.63
N SER A 65 -2.88 1.37 -5.73
CA SER A 65 -1.51 1.85 -5.46
C SER A 65 -1.48 3.35 -5.15
N HIS A 66 -2.39 3.80 -4.29
CA HIS A 66 -2.64 5.22 -4.07
C HIS A 66 -1.61 5.84 -3.11
N ASN A 67 -0.59 6.49 -3.68
CA ASN A 67 0.58 6.99 -2.93
C ASN A 67 0.21 7.91 -1.76
N LEU A 68 -0.71 8.86 -1.96
CA LEU A 68 -1.11 9.80 -0.91
C LEU A 68 -1.72 9.08 0.30
N THR A 69 -2.46 7.98 0.08
CA THR A 69 -2.96 7.16 1.20
C THR A 69 -1.82 6.46 1.92
N GLY A 70 -0.80 5.96 1.20
CA GLY A 70 0.39 5.38 1.82
C GLY A 70 1.13 6.38 2.72
N GLU A 71 1.34 7.61 2.24
CA GLU A 71 1.99 8.66 3.04
C GLU A 71 1.15 9.09 4.24
N ALA A 72 -0.18 9.19 4.08
CA ALA A 72 -1.09 9.54 5.16
C ALA A 72 -1.12 8.45 6.25
N LEU A 73 -1.17 7.17 5.86
CA LEU A 73 -1.12 6.04 6.79
C LEU A 73 0.21 6.01 7.54
N LEU A 74 1.33 6.24 6.86
CA LEU A 74 2.65 6.31 7.50
C LEU A 74 2.71 7.41 8.56
N LYS A 75 2.25 8.62 8.23
CA LYS A 75 2.20 9.73 9.19
C LYS A 75 1.23 9.44 10.34
N HIS A 76 0.11 8.76 10.07
CA HIS A 76 -0.82 8.33 11.10
C HIS A 76 -0.17 7.36 12.09
N LEU A 77 0.65 6.39 11.62
CA LEU A 77 1.46 5.56 12.52
C LEU A 77 2.41 6.41 13.38
N GLY A 78 3.01 7.45 12.81
CA GLY A 78 3.83 8.41 13.55
C GLY A 78 3.07 9.09 14.69
N THR A 79 1.86 9.59 14.43
CA THR A 79 0.99 10.18 15.46
C THR A 79 0.65 9.15 16.53
N THR A 80 0.18 7.97 16.13
CA THR A 80 -0.35 6.96 17.05
C THR A 80 0.73 6.37 17.96
N PHE A 81 1.92 6.06 17.43
CA PHE A 81 2.95 5.34 18.17
C PHE A 81 4.09 6.22 18.67
N ARG A 82 4.21 7.46 18.18
CA ARG A 82 5.32 8.39 18.51
C ARG A 82 4.86 9.81 18.82
N GLY A 83 3.55 10.09 18.78
CA GLY A 83 2.97 11.39 19.10
C GLY A 83 3.05 12.45 18.00
N THR A 84 3.76 12.20 16.89
CA THR A 84 3.95 13.19 15.82
C THR A 84 3.67 12.62 14.43
N GLY A 85 2.81 13.30 13.66
CA GLY A 85 2.44 12.93 12.30
C GLY A 85 3.49 13.26 11.24
N SER A 86 4.69 12.70 11.35
CA SER A 86 5.81 12.93 10.43
C SER A 86 6.26 11.64 9.73
N TRP A 87 6.99 11.78 8.62
CA TRP A 87 7.65 10.65 7.96
C TRP A 87 8.62 9.95 8.90
N GLU A 88 9.46 10.70 9.60
CA GLU A 88 10.44 10.16 10.52
C GLU A 88 9.78 9.29 11.60
N CYS A 89 8.78 9.84 12.30
CA CYS A 89 8.06 9.13 13.34
C CYS A 89 7.31 7.91 12.78
N GLY A 90 6.69 8.04 11.60
CA GLY A 90 6.02 6.93 10.93
C GLY A 90 6.97 5.80 10.54
N LEU A 91 8.15 6.12 10.01
CA LEU A 91 9.18 5.14 9.65
C LEU A 91 9.75 4.45 10.88
N GLN A 92 9.99 5.19 11.97
CA GLN A 92 10.41 4.59 13.24
C GLN A 92 9.34 3.65 13.80
N ALA A 93 8.07 4.06 13.80
CA ALA A 93 6.95 3.20 14.21
C ALA A 93 6.87 1.93 13.36
N THR A 94 6.99 2.08 12.03
CA THR A 94 6.98 0.96 11.09
C THR A 94 8.10 -0.03 11.37
N ARG A 95 9.32 0.44 11.67
CA ARG A 95 10.44 -0.45 12.03
C ARG A 95 10.17 -1.24 13.30
N SER A 96 9.65 -0.59 14.34
CA SER A 96 9.25 -1.27 15.59
C SER A 96 8.16 -2.32 15.33
N ILE A 97 7.15 -1.98 14.52
CA ILE A 97 6.07 -2.91 14.16
C ILE A 97 6.63 -4.12 13.39
N LEU A 98 7.45 -3.91 12.35
CA LEU A 98 8.02 -5.01 11.56
C LEU A 98 8.89 -5.96 12.40
N HIS A 99 9.66 -5.40 13.34
CA HIS A 99 10.45 -6.19 14.27
C HIS A 99 9.56 -7.01 15.21
N THR A 100 8.59 -6.39 15.87
CA THR A 100 7.72 -7.07 16.84
C THR A 100 6.78 -8.08 16.17
N PHE A 101 6.25 -7.76 15.00
CA PHE A 101 5.25 -8.57 14.31
C PHE A 101 5.87 -9.75 13.55
N ALA A 102 6.98 -9.54 12.85
CA ALA A 102 7.53 -10.51 11.91
C ALA A 102 9.00 -10.88 12.20
N GLY A 103 9.60 -10.37 13.29
CA GLY A 103 11.00 -10.61 13.63
C GLY A 103 11.99 -10.00 12.63
N ILE A 104 11.57 -9.02 11.84
CA ILE A 104 12.40 -8.46 10.77
C ILE A 104 13.34 -7.41 11.36
N ASP A 105 14.64 -7.70 11.29
CA ASP A 105 15.68 -6.75 11.71
C ASP A 105 15.68 -5.51 10.80
N SER A 106 15.56 -4.34 11.43
CA SER A 106 15.60 -3.03 10.79
C SER A 106 16.90 -2.72 10.04
N THR A 107 17.99 -3.45 10.28
CA THR A 107 19.25 -3.31 9.52
C THR A 107 19.20 -3.98 8.14
N THR A 108 18.20 -4.82 7.88
CA THR A 108 18.09 -5.63 6.64
C THR A 108 17.32 -4.95 5.51
N TYR A 109 16.78 -3.75 5.76
CA TYR A 109 16.02 -2.97 4.79
C TYR A 109 16.15 -1.47 5.09
N ARG A 110 15.83 -0.63 4.09
CA ARG A 110 15.71 0.82 4.24
C ARG A 110 14.35 1.26 3.73
N LEU A 111 13.55 1.88 4.59
CA LEU A 111 12.29 2.54 4.20
C LEU A 111 12.52 4.04 4.18
N ALA A 112 12.06 4.70 3.12
CA ALA A 112 12.20 6.15 2.95
C ALA A 112 10.84 6.89 2.92
N ASP A 113 9.75 6.20 2.62
CA ASP A 113 8.40 6.76 2.51
C ASP A 113 7.33 5.68 2.74
N GLY A 114 6.05 6.08 2.68
CA GLY A 114 4.91 5.17 2.90
C GLY A 114 4.39 4.52 1.63
N SER A 115 4.73 5.06 0.46
CA SER A 115 4.21 4.62 -0.84
C SER A 115 5.16 3.75 -1.65
N GLY A 116 6.47 3.78 -1.36
CA GLY A 116 7.50 3.13 -2.18
C GLY A 116 7.86 3.90 -3.45
N LEU A 117 7.54 5.19 -3.53
CA LEU A 117 7.90 6.06 -4.66
C LEU A 117 9.36 6.54 -4.56
N SER A 118 9.91 6.59 -3.34
CA SER A 118 11.29 6.92 -3.09
C SER A 118 12.22 5.84 -3.62
N ARG A 119 13.18 6.24 -4.46
CA ARG A 119 14.27 5.36 -4.92
C ARG A 119 15.21 4.93 -3.80
N TYR A 120 15.11 5.56 -2.62
CA TYR A 120 15.89 5.19 -1.46
C TYR A 120 15.27 4.04 -0.66
N THR A 121 14.05 3.60 -0.98
CA THR A 121 13.49 2.39 -0.37
C THR A 121 14.19 1.14 -0.93
N GLU A 122 14.82 0.37 -0.05
CA GLU A 122 15.58 -0.85 -0.36
C GLU A 122 15.07 -2.00 0.50
N ILE A 123 14.58 -3.07 -0.11
CA ILE A 123 14.04 -4.23 0.59
C ILE A 123 14.31 -5.49 -0.24
N SER A 124 14.70 -6.57 0.43
CA SER A 124 14.95 -7.84 -0.27
C SER A 124 13.66 -8.64 -0.45
N PRO A 125 13.59 -9.54 -1.46
CA PRO A 125 12.46 -10.47 -1.60
C PRO A 125 12.22 -11.31 -0.34
N ARG A 126 13.30 -11.68 0.37
CA ARG A 126 13.23 -12.46 1.61
C ARG A 126 12.50 -11.69 2.71
N VAL A 127 12.82 -10.41 2.90
CA VAL A 127 12.15 -9.56 3.91
C VAL A 127 10.64 -9.44 3.62
N LEU A 128 10.27 -9.19 2.36
CA LEU A 128 8.86 -9.13 1.96
C LEU A 128 8.15 -10.48 2.13
N ALA A 129 8.81 -11.59 1.78
CA ALA A 129 8.24 -12.92 1.94
C ALA A 129 8.04 -13.26 3.42
N THR A 130 8.98 -12.91 4.30
CA THR A 130 8.83 -13.06 5.75
C THR A 130 7.63 -12.28 6.26
N LEU A 131 7.45 -11.03 5.83
CA LEU A 131 6.31 -10.21 6.22
C LEU A 131 4.98 -10.79 5.73
N LEU A 132 4.91 -11.21 4.47
CA LEU A 132 3.70 -11.81 3.89
C LEU A 132 3.35 -13.15 4.54
N ARG A 133 4.35 -13.95 4.92
CA ARG A 133 4.13 -15.18 5.68
C ARG A 133 3.58 -14.87 7.07
N ALA A 134 4.21 -13.97 7.82
CA ALA A 134 3.70 -13.54 9.13
C ALA A 134 2.27 -12.98 9.05
N ALA A 135 1.96 -12.19 8.01
CA ALA A 135 0.61 -11.69 7.76
C ALA A 135 -0.39 -12.79 7.35
N SER A 136 0.07 -13.89 6.74
CA SER A 136 -0.76 -15.06 6.41
C SER A 136 -1.09 -15.90 7.62
N ASP A 137 -0.17 -15.96 8.58
CA ASP A 137 -0.33 -16.73 9.83
C ASP A 137 -1.19 -15.98 10.87
N GLU A 138 -1.33 -14.65 10.73
CA GLU A 138 -2.15 -13.83 11.63
C GLU A 138 -3.63 -13.87 11.24
N PHE A 139 -4.35 -14.84 11.80
CA PHE A 139 -5.75 -15.14 11.51
C PHE A 139 -6.69 -13.93 11.64
N THR A 140 -6.40 -12.99 12.53
CA THR A 140 -7.27 -11.84 12.79
C THR A 140 -7.19 -10.73 11.73
N MET A 141 -6.17 -10.74 10.88
CA MET A 141 -5.98 -9.71 9.84
C MET A 141 -5.83 -10.25 8.42
N ALA A 142 -5.45 -11.53 8.28
CA ALA A 142 -5.14 -12.12 6.98
C ALA A 142 -6.31 -11.96 5.98
N PRO A 143 -7.58 -12.29 6.32
CA PRO A 143 -8.69 -12.16 5.38
C PRO A 143 -8.84 -10.75 4.82
N GLU A 144 -8.75 -9.72 5.66
CA GLU A 144 -8.92 -8.32 5.32
C GLU A 144 -7.78 -7.80 4.45
N ILE A 145 -6.54 -8.10 4.82
CA ILE A 145 -5.34 -7.66 4.08
C ILE A 145 -5.31 -8.28 2.69
N PHE A 146 -5.50 -9.60 2.59
CA PHE A 146 -5.46 -10.29 1.29
C PHE A 146 -6.69 -9.99 0.45
N ALA A 147 -7.86 -9.73 1.04
CA ALA A 147 -9.02 -9.19 0.32
C ALA A 147 -8.73 -7.83 -0.33
N ALA A 148 -7.93 -6.99 0.34
CA ALA A 148 -7.56 -5.67 -0.14
C ALA A 148 -6.46 -5.67 -1.22
N MET A 149 -5.68 -6.74 -1.37
CA MET A 149 -4.69 -6.86 -2.44
C MET A 149 -5.34 -7.06 -3.82
N PRO A 150 -4.80 -6.49 -4.92
CA PRO A 150 -5.27 -6.75 -6.28
C PRO A 150 -5.40 -8.24 -6.58
N ILE A 151 -6.47 -8.63 -7.29
CA ILE A 151 -6.74 -10.00 -7.72
C ILE A 151 -6.46 -10.11 -9.23
N ALA A 152 -5.65 -11.09 -9.62
CA ALA A 152 -5.34 -11.42 -11.01
C ALA A 152 -6.59 -11.57 -11.87
N GLY A 153 -6.62 -10.91 -13.03
CA GLY A 153 -7.74 -10.95 -13.97
C GLY A 153 -9.04 -10.30 -13.49
N VAL A 154 -9.10 -9.77 -12.26
CA VAL A 154 -10.36 -9.29 -11.66
C VAL A 154 -10.31 -7.80 -11.37
N ASP A 155 -9.31 -7.33 -10.61
CA ASP A 155 -9.32 -5.94 -10.15
C ASP A 155 -7.94 -5.32 -9.87
N GLY A 156 -7.98 -4.05 -9.47
CA GLY A 156 -6.80 -3.27 -9.11
C GLY A 156 -5.77 -3.20 -10.25
N THR A 157 -4.50 -3.23 -9.88
CA THR A 157 -3.39 -3.20 -10.84
C THR A 157 -3.11 -4.53 -11.52
N LEU A 158 -3.83 -5.60 -11.15
CA LEU A 158 -3.76 -6.93 -11.77
C LEU A 158 -4.96 -7.26 -12.66
N ALA A 159 -5.93 -6.36 -12.82
CA ALA A 159 -7.16 -6.60 -13.59
C ALA A 159 -6.93 -7.08 -15.04
N ARG A 160 -5.78 -6.76 -15.64
CA ARG A 160 -5.40 -7.15 -17.02
C ARG A 160 -4.14 -8.01 -17.07
N ARG A 161 -3.74 -8.60 -15.94
CA ARG A 161 -2.59 -9.51 -15.82
C ARG A 161 -3.10 -10.83 -15.29
N LEU A 162 -2.54 -11.93 -15.79
CA LEU A 162 -2.92 -13.28 -15.34
C LEU A 162 -4.46 -13.48 -15.45
N SER A 163 -5.06 -13.01 -16.55
CA SER A 163 -6.51 -12.99 -16.77
C SER A 163 -7.06 -14.23 -17.45
N GLU A 164 -6.19 -15.15 -17.86
CA GLU A 164 -6.59 -16.38 -18.51
C GLU A 164 -7.00 -17.44 -17.48
N ASP A 165 -7.97 -18.27 -17.85
CA ASP A 165 -8.29 -19.45 -17.05
C ASP A 165 -7.17 -20.49 -17.16
N PRO A 166 -6.86 -21.22 -16.07
CA PRO A 166 -7.56 -21.18 -14.79
C PRO A 166 -6.99 -20.17 -13.78
N ILE A 167 -6.01 -19.32 -14.12
CA ILE A 167 -5.23 -18.51 -13.13
C ILE A 167 -5.91 -17.21 -12.71
N ALA A 168 -6.85 -16.73 -13.52
CA ALA A 168 -7.71 -15.62 -13.14
C ALA A 168 -8.39 -15.89 -11.79
N GLY A 169 -8.40 -14.88 -10.92
CA GLY A 169 -9.04 -14.96 -9.60
C GLY A 169 -8.21 -15.67 -8.51
N THR A 170 -7.14 -16.38 -8.84
CA THR A 170 -6.43 -17.23 -7.85
C THR A 170 -5.17 -16.60 -7.26
N VAL A 171 -4.71 -15.49 -7.83
CA VAL A 171 -3.51 -14.78 -7.37
C VAL A 171 -3.90 -13.46 -6.76
N ARG A 172 -3.40 -13.18 -5.55
CA ARG A 172 -3.53 -11.91 -4.87
C ARG A 172 -2.16 -11.28 -4.70
N GLY A 173 -1.95 -10.08 -5.23
CA GLY A 173 -0.62 -9.48 -5.14
C GLY A 173 -0.57 -7.99 -5.37
N LYS A 174 0.42 -7.36 -4.75
CA LYS A 174 0.73 -5.94 -4.93
C LYS A 174 1.78 -5.78 -6.01
N THR A 175 1.49 -4.89 -6.95
CA THR A 175 2.44 -4.47 -8.00
C THR A 175 3.26 -3.26 -7.56
N GLY A 176 4.49 -3.14 -8.04
CA GLY A 176 5.28 -1.90 -8.03
C GLY A 176 5.86 -1.62 -9.41
N SER A 177 5.98 -0.34 -9.77
CA SER A 177 6.52 0.07 -11.07
C SER A 177 7.08 1.48 -11.02
N MET A 178 8.34 1.62 -11.42
CA MET A 178 9.02 2.89 -11.67
C MET A 178 9.94 2.72 -12.88
N THR A 179 10.54 3.79 -13.39
CA THR A 179 11.58 3.66 -14.43
C THR A 179 12.72 2.77 -13.93
N GLY A 180 12.93 1.66 -14.64
CA GLY A 180 13.93 0.64 -14.34
C GLY A 180 13.62 -0.29 -13.17
N VAL A 181 12.37 -0.30 -12.68
CA VAL A 181 11.91 -1.13 -11.55
C VAL A 181 10.54 -1.74 -11.85
N SER A 182 10.41 -3.04 -11.64
CA SER A 182 9.13 -3.76 -11.65
C SER A 182 9.09 -4.76 -10.50
N SER A 183 8.00 -4.79 -9.76
CA SER A 183 7.82 -5.77 -8.69
C SER A 183 6.40 -6.34 -8.64
N LEU A 184 6.33 -7.58 -8.17
CA LEU A 184 5.08 -8.28 -7.89
C LEU A 184 5.30 -9.18 -6.67
N ALA A 185 4.56 -8.95 -5.59
CA ALA A 185 4.63 -9.75 -4.37
C ALA A 185 3.23 -10.05 -3.85
N GLY A 186 3.02 -11.25 -3.31
CA GLY A 186 1.69 -11.66 -2.91
C GLY A 186 1.60 -13.12 -2.50
N VAL A 187 0.38 -13.65 -2.57
CA VAL A 187 0.03 -15.02 -2.24
C VAL A 187 -0.74 -15.67 -3.39
N LEU A 188 -0.58 -16.98 -3.53
CA LEU A 188 -1.36 -17.80 -4.43
C LEU A 188 -1.57 -19.19 -3.82
N GLU A 189 -2.55 -19.90 -4.34
CA GLU A 189 -2.77 -21.32 -4.05
C GLU A 189 -2.40 -22.14 -5.30
N THR A 190 -1.60 -23.20 -5.12
CA THR A 190 -1.26 -24.14 -6.20
C THR A 190 -2.48 -24.97 -6.58
N ARG A 191 -2.39 -25.71 -7.71
CA ARG A 191 -3.48 -26.61 -8.13
C ARG A 191 -3.76 -27.74 -7.13
N GLU A 192 -2.78 -28.09 -6.31
CA GLU A 192 -2.91 -29.11 -5.27
C GLU A 192 -3.31 -28.53 -3.91
N GLY A 193 -3.59 -27.22 -3.82
CA GLY A 193 -4.08 -26.56 -2.61
C GLY A 193 -2.98 -26.00 -1.69
N GLU A 194 -1.72 -26.03 -2.10
CA GLU A 194 -0.63 -25.47 -1.30
C GLU A 194 -0.62 -23.94 -1.37
N LYS A 195 -0.54 -23.28 -0.21
CA LYS A 195 -0.47 -21.82 -0.12
C LYS A 195 0.97 -21.35 -0.25
N LEU A 196 1.25 -20.54 -1.25
CA LEU A 196 2.58 -19.99 -1.51
C LEU A 196 2.59 -18.48 -1.31
N VAL A 197 3.67 -17.99 -0.70
CA VAL A 197 4.08 -16.58 -0.74
C VAL A 197 5.12 -16.43 -1.85
N TYR A 198 4.98 -15.40 -2.67
CA TYR A 198 5.96 -15.09 -3.71
C TYR A 198 6.37 -13.62 -3.66
N CYS A 199 7.63 -13.34 -4.02
CA CYS A 199 8.18 -11.99 -4.06
C CYS A 199 9.16 -11.86 -5.24
N LEU A 200 8.75 -11.13 -6.28
CA LEU A 200 9.51 -10.93 -7.50
C LEU A 200 9.90 -9.46 -7.61
N LEU A 201 11.18 -9.14 -7.39
CA LEU A 201 11.72 -7.78 -7.49
C LEU A 201 12.73 -7.74 -8.65
N MET A 202 12.48 -6.91 -9.65
CA MET A 202 13.32 -6.76 -10.84
C MET A 202 13.74 -5.30 -10.99
N ASN A 203 15.04 -5.05 -10.94
CA ASN A 203 15.65 -3.72 -10.98
C ASN A 203 16.69 -3.63 -12.11
N GLY A 204 17.03 -2.41 -12.53
CA GLY A 204 18.20 -2.14 -13.36
C GLY A 204 18.03 -2.44 -14.85
N PHE A 205 16.80 -2.63 -15.34
CA PHE A 205 16.53 -2.80 -16.76
C PHE A 205 16.25 -1.44 -17.44
N PRO A 206 16.68 -1.24 -18.70
CA PRO A 206 16.37 -0.04 -19.45
C PRO A 206 14.93 -0.06 -19.99
N GLY A 207 14.35 1.13 -20.20
CA GLY A 207 13.09 1.28 -20.93
C GLY A 207 11.85 0.75 -20.21
N SER A 208 10.96 0.11 -20.97
CA SER A 208 9.64 -0.32 -20.51
C SER A 208 9.70 -1.48 -19.52
N SER A 209 8.85 -1.46 -18.49
CA SER A 209 8.69 -2.58 -17.54
C SER A 209 7.91 -3.76 -18.08
N TRP A 210 7.49 -3.72 -19.35
CA TRP A 210 6.66 -4.77 -19.95
C TRP A 210 7.32 -6.16 -19.89
N ALA A 211 8.57 -6.30 -20.32
CA ALA A 211 9.27 -7.59 -20.31
C ALA A 211 9.44 -8.15 -18.87
N ALA A 212 9.71 -7.27 -17.91
CA ALA A 212 9.80 -7.64 -16.50
C ALA A 212 8.43 -8.11 -15.95
N ARG A 213 7.34 -7.42 -16.31
CA ARG A 213 5.97 -7.83 -15.94
C ARG A 213 5.57 -9.17 -16.56
N GLU A 214 5.89 -9.38 -17.83
CA GLU A 214 5.64 -10.66 -18.51
C GLU A 214 6.42 -11.80 -17.84
N MET A 215 7.69 -11.58 -17.50
CA MET A 215 8.49 -12.56 -16.76
C MET A 215 7.90 -12.86 -15.38
N GLN A 216 7.44 -11.84 -14.65
CA GLN A 216 6.74 -12.03 -13.37
C GLN A 216 5.48 -12.89 -13.54
N ASP A 217 4.67 -12.61 -14.55
CA ASP A 217 3.42 -13.32 -14.81
C ASP A 217 3.69 -14.79 -15.20
N ARG A 218 4.73 -15.04 -15.99
CA ARG A 218 5.18 -16.41 -16.32
C ARG A 218 5.67 -17.18 -15.09
N ILE A 219 6.45 -16.55 -14.22
CA ILE A 219 6.92 -17.18 -12.97
C ILE A 219 5.72 -17.52 -12.08
N VAL A 220 4.80 -16.57 -11.86
CA VAL A 220 3.60 -16.80 -11.04
C VAL A 220 2.72 -17.90 -11.62
N SER A 221 2.58 -17.95 -12.95
CA SER A 221 1.86 -19.04 -13.62
C SER A 221 2.51 -20.39 -13.37
N HIS A 222 3.84 -20.45 -13.43
CA HIS A 222 4.57 -21.68 -13.14
C HIS A 222 4.48 -22.10 -11.67
N LEU A 223 4.57 -21.16 -10.73
CA LEU A 223 4.43 -21.43 -9.29
C LEU A 223 3.09 -22.10 -8.96
N ARG A 224 2.02 -21.74 -9.66
CA ARG A 224 0.70 -22.34 -9.47
C ARG A 224 0.63 -23.82 -9.88
N GLU A 225 1.45 -24.21 -10.85
CA GLU A 225 1.55 -25.59 -11.35
C GLU A 225 2.52 -26.45 -10.51
N LEU A 226 3.16 -25.88 -9.49
CA LEU A 226 4.03 -26.67 -8.62
C LEU A 226 3.20 -27.72 -7.85
N PRO A 227 3.71 -28.96 -7.74
CA PRO A 227 3.09 -29.98 -6.91
C PRO A 227 3.18 -29.57 -5.44
N CYS A 228 2.31 -30.12 -4.61
CA CYS A 228 2.38 -29.99 -3.17
C CYS A 228 3.74 -30.49 -2.69
N VAL A 229 4.51 -29.63 -2.05
CA VAL A 229 5.71 -30.03 -1.32
C VAL A 229 5.23 -30.73 -0.05
N SER A 230 4.83 -31.99 -0.16
CA SER A 230 4.76 -32.89 1.01
C SER A 230 6.08 -32.75 1.75
N GLU A 231 6.07 -32.59 3.07
CA GLU A 231 7.25 -32.52 3.95
C GLU A 231 8.32 -33.56 3.56
N GLN A 232 9.16 -33.20 2.59
CA GLN A 232 10.24 -34.03 2.12
C GLN A 232 11.49 -33.23 2.39
N SER A 233 12.15 -33.64 3.47
CA SER A 233 13.56 -33.40 3.74
C SER A 233 13.97 -31.92 3.76
N VAL A 234 13.95 -31.36 4.96
CA VAL A 234 15.06 -30.51 5.39
C VAL A 234 16.34 -31.28 5.03
N CYS A 235 16.98 -30.92 3.92
CA CYS A 235 18.31 -31.43 3.60
C CYS A 235 19.24 -31.03 4.77
N PRO A 236 20.09 -31.95 5.25
CA PRO A 236 20.95 -31.76 6.42
C PRO A 236 21.95 -30.60 6.25
#